data_AF-A0A9D5UMB6-F1
#
_entry.id   AF-A0A9D5UMB6-F1
#
_cell.length_a   1.000
_cell.length_b   1.000
_cell.length_c   1.000
_cell.angle_alpha   90.00
_cell.angle_beta   90.00
_cell.angle_gamma   90.00
#
_symmetry.space_group_name_H-M   'P 1'
#
loop_
_entity.id
_entity.type
_entity.pdbx_description
1 polymer ?
#
loop_
_entity_poly.entity_id
_entity_poly.type
_entity_poly.pdbx_seq_one_letter_code
_entity_poly.pdbx_strand_id
1 'polypeptide(L)'
;MSHKSKPADQNQDLRLNKRLKDTPIAIVGMASVFANSRYLNEYWDLISEKIDGIIDVPESHWQTDDFYDSKKNTPDRVYCKRGGFLPEVEFNPMEFGLPPNILEVTDSSQLLSLVVAKEVLADAKLADDVDRDRIGITLGVGGGQKISQSMNGRLQHPILRKVFKQSGINDEDSEMLLKKVQDQYVSWEENSFPGSLGNVIAGRIANRFDLGGMNCVVDAACAGSLAAIRMALTELVEGRSDMMITGGVCTDNSPYMYMSFSQTPAFTDQEQIKPFDADSNGMMIGEGIGMIAIKRLEDAERDGDRIYSVIKGIGSSSDGKFKSIYAPRPEGQVKALKRAYDDAGFAPHTVGLIEA
;
A
#
# COMPACT_ATOMS: atom_id res chain seq x y z
N MET A 1 -67.70 2.32 -3.66
CA MET A 1 -66.52 1.57 -4.14
C MET A 1 -65.28 2.18 -3.49
N SER A 2 -64.82 1.58 -2.40
CA SER A 2 -63.64 2.03 -1.67
C SER A 2 -62.40 1.40 -2.30
N HIS A 3 -61.56 2.23 -2.91
CA HIS A 3 -60.23 1.84 -3.40
C HIS A 3 -59.31 1.71 -2.17
N LYS A 4 -59.18 0.50 -1.63
CA LYS A 4 -58.10 0.17 -0.70
C LYS A 4 -56.80 0.16 -1.50
N SER A 5 -55.98 1.19 -1.31
CA SER A 5 -54.57 1.18 -1.68
C SER A 5 -53.89 -0.02 -1.01
N LYS A 6 -53.31 -0.91 -1.82
CA LYS A 6 -52.38 -1.94 -1.31
C LYS A 6 -51.25 -1.22 -0.55
N PRO A 7 -50.82 -1.73 0.62
CA PRO A 7 -49.59 -1.23 1.22
C PRO A 7 -48.45 -1.49 0.25
N ALA A 8 -47.59 -0.48 0.04
CA ALA A 8 -46.35 -0.66 -0.70
C ALA A 8 -45.58 -1.81 -0.07
N ASP A 9 -45.22 -2.78 -0.90
CA ASP A 9 -44.46 -3.96 -0.53
C ASP A 9 -43.18 -3.50 0.18
N GLN A 10 -43.09 -3.73 1.50
CA GLN A 10 -41.83 -3.67 2.21
C GLN A 10 -41.00 -4.82 1.67
N ASN A 11 -40.20 -4.53 0.64
CA ASN A 11 -39.30 -5.48 0.04
C ASN A 11 -38.27 -5.88 1.11
N GLN A 12 -38.60 -6.90 1.90
CA GLN A 12 -37.73 -7.43 2.94
C GLN A 12 -36.45 -7.88 2.23
N ASP A 13 -35.31 -7.35 2.68
CA ASP A 13 -34.03 -7.70 2.12
C ASP A 13 -33.70 -9.15 2.52
N LEU A 14 -33.97 -10.10 1.62
CA LEU A 14 -33.80 -11.55 1.85
C LEU A 14 -32.34 -12.00 1.82
N ARG A 15 -31.37 -11.09 1.75
CA ARG A 15 -29.95 -11.44 1.68
C ARG A 15 -29.47 -11.97 3.03
N LEU A 16 -28.72 -13.07 2.97
CA LEU A 16 -28.08 -13.69 4.14
C LEU A 16 -26.86 -12.89 4.63
N ASN A 17 -26.23 -12.10 3.76
CA ASN A 17 -25.02 -11.35 4.11
C ASN A 17 -25.36 -10.09 4.89
N LYS A 18 -24.74 -9.92 6.06
CA LYS A 18 -24.77 -8.64 6.79
C LYS A 18 -24.12 -7.54 5.94
N ARG A 19 -24.75 -6.37 5.88
CA ARG A 19 -24.17 -5.17 5.27
C ARG A 19 -23.54 -4.29 6.33
N LEU A 20 -22.66 -3.39 5.89
CA LEU A 20 -22.05 -2.41 6.78
C LEU A 20 -23.03 -1.35 7.28
N LYS A 21 -24.17 -1.15 6.62
CA LYS A 21 -25.26 -0.37 7.22
C LYS A 21 -25.82 -1.02 8.50
N ASP A 22 -25.82 -2.36 8.57
CA ASP A 22 -26.38 -3.17 9.65
C ASP A 22 -25.33 -3.45 10.75
N THR A 23 -24.04 -3.48 10.38
CA THR A 23 -22.90 -3.58 11.30
C THR A 23 -21.84 -2.54 10.90
N PRO A 24 -22.04 -1.26 11.24
CA PRO A 24 -21.10 -0.20 10.91
C PRO A 24 -19.76 -0.41 11.63
N ILE A 25 -18.68 0.02 10.99
CA ILE A 25 -17.32 -0.18 11.47
C ILE A 25 -16.68 1.17 11.77
N ALA A 26 -16.19 1.36 12.98
CA ALA A 26 -15.51 2.57 13.43
C ALA A 26 -14.02 2.50 13.10
N ILE A 27 -13.46 3.62 12.66
CA ILE A 27 -12.01 3.86 12.68
C ILE A 27 -11.64 4.40 14.06
N VAL A 28 -10.83 3.65 14.79
CA VAL A 28 -10.46 3.93 16.19
C VAL A 28 -9.01 4.35 16.39
N GLY A 29 -8.15 4.10 15.40
CA GLY A 29 -6.76 4.58 15.38
C GLY A 29 -6.28 4.79 13.95
N MET A 30 -5.35 5.73 13.76
CA MET A 30 -4.73 5.99 12.46
C MET A 30 -3.24 6.34 12.63
N ALA A 31 -2.42 5.91 11.68
CA ALA A 31 -1.03 6.36 11.57
C ALA A 31 -0.56 6.31 10.11
N SER A 32 0.43 7.13 9.76
CA SER A 32 1.01 7.12 8.42
C SER A 32 2.41 7.71 8.37
N VAL A 33 3.18 7.27 7.37
CA VAL A 33 4.33 7.99 6.82
C VAL A 33 4.05 8.17 5.32
N PHE A 34 3.98 9.39 4.85
CA PHE A 34 3.75 9.73 3.45
C PHE A 34 4.87 10.60 2.91
N ALA A 35 4.85 10.85 1.60
CA ALA A 35 5.81 11.75 0.98
C ALA A 35 5.86 13.10 1.69
N ASN A 36 7.07 13.53 2.08
CA ASN A 36 7.32 14.78 2.81
C ASN A 36 6.58 14.91 4.16
N SER A 37 6.13 13.80 4.77
CA SER A 37 5.36 13.84 6.01
C SER A 37 5.60 12.61 6.88
N ARG A 38 6.17 12.80 8.07
CA ARG A 38 6.43 11.69 9.00
C ARG A 38 5.20 11.30 9.81
N TYR A 39 4.32 12.24 10.11
CA TYR A 39 3.16 12.03 10.99
C TYR A 39 1.85 12.52 10.36
N LEU A 40 0.70 12.07 10.88
CA LEU A 40 -0.62 12.43 10.34
C LEU A 40 -0.92 13.94 10.42
N ASN A 41 -0.47 14.61 11.48
CA ASN A 41 -0.66 16.06 11.62
C ASN A 41 0.13 16.81 10.56
N GLU A 42 1.37 16.41 10.29
CA GLU A 42 2.17 16.99 9.20
C GLU A 42 1.50 16.74 7.84
N TYR A 43 0.95 15.55 7.63
CA TYR A 43 0.25 15.22 6.38
C TYR A 43 -1.00 16.09 6.20
N TRP A 44 -1.73 16.32 7.29
CA TRP A 44 -2.87 17.24 7.29
C TRP A 44 -2.45 18.69 7.00
N ASP A 45 -1.32 19.13 7.54
CA ASP A 45 -0.77 20.46 7.27
C ASP A 45 -0.42 20.58 5.77
N LEU A 46 0.23 19.58 5.16
CA LEU A 46 0.48 19.56 3.71
C LEU A 46 -0.80 19.74 2.88
N ILE A 47 -1.87 18.99 3.22
CA ILE A 47 -3.15 19.07 2.50
C ILE A 47 -3.80 20.44 2.71
N SER A 48 -3.92 20.89 3.96
CA SER A 48 -4.65 22.11 4.30
C SER A 48 -3.93 23.39 3.81
N GLU A 49 -2.60 23.35 3.76
CA GLU A 49 -1.75 24.43 3.23
C GLU A 49 -1.48 24.29 1.72
N LYS A 50 -1.94 23.21 1.08
CA LYS A 50 -1.79 22.93 -0.36
C LYS A 50 -0.32 22.83 -0.79
N ILE A 51 0.51 22.22 0.05
CA ILE A 51 1.93 22.02 -0.21
C ILE A 51 2.11 20.81 -1.11
N ASP A 52 2.81 21.00 -2.23
CA ASP A 52 3.19 19.92 -3.13
C ASP A 52 4.37 19.11 -2.54
N GLY A 53 4.12 17.85 -2.19
CA GLY A 53 5.13 16.93 -1.67
C GLY A 53 5.97 16.22 -2.74
N ILE A 54 5.78 16.54 -4.02
CA ILE A 54 6.53 15.93 -5.13
C ILE A 54 7.87 16.63 -5.32
N ILE A 55 8.95 15.85 -5.30
CA ILE A 55 10.33 16.33 -5.49
C ILE A 55 11.01 15.59 -6.63
N ASP A 56 12.18 16.08 -7.06
CA ASP A 56 13.08 15.30 -7.90
C ASP A 56 13.56 14.05 -7.16
N VAL A 57 13.86 12.98 -7.91
CA VAL A 57 14.41 11.73 -7.35
C VAL A 57 15.66 12.06 -6.50
N PRO A 58 15.65 11.74 -5.19
CA PRO A 58 16.80 12.00 -4.34
C PRO A 58 18.00 11.13 -4.70
N GLU A 59 19.21 11.65 -4.47
CA GLU A 59 20.46 10.89 -4.65
C GLU A 59 20.53 9.61 -3.79
N SER A 60 19.79 9.57 -2.68
CA SER A 60 19.65 8.40 -1.81
C SER A 60 18.88 7.23 -2.46
N HIS A 61 18.18 7.47 -3.57
CA HIS A 61 17.36 6.47 -4.25
C HIS A 61 18.07 5.88 -5.47
N TRP A 62 18.37 6.72 -6.45
CA TRP A 62 19.11 6.34 -7.67
C TRP A 62 19.55 7.59 -8.44
N GLN A 63 20.60 7.44 -9.24
CA GLN A 63 21.14 8.52 -10.04
C GLN A 63 20.29 8.71 -11.31
N THR A 64 19.69 9.88 -11.45
CA THR A 64 18.76 10.14 -12.57
C THR A 64 19.46 10.13 -13.93
N ASP A 65 20.70 10.61 -13.99
CA ASP A 65 21.53 10.65 -15.20
C ASP A 65 21.79 9.25 -15.82
N ASP A 66 21.73 8.19 -15.02
CA ASP A 66 21.93 6.82 -15.50
C ASP A 66 20.78 6.34 -16.40
N PHE A 67 19.55 6.85 -16.19
CA PHE A 67 18.33 6.33 -16.82
C PHE A 67 17.49 7.38 -17.54
N TYR A 68 17.64 8.67 -17.23
CA TYR A 68 16.76 9.71 -17.75
C TYR A 68 16.98 9.98 -19.24
N ASP A 69 15.88 10.07 -19.99
CA ASP A 69 15.82 10.68 -21.32
C ASP A 69 14.48 11.40 -21.50
N SER A 70 14.53 12.68 -21.85
CA SER A 70 13.34 13.49 -22.17
C SER A 70 12.47 12.90 -23.29
N LYS A 71 13.04 12.08 -24.18
CA LYS A 71 12.33 11.44 -25.28
C LYS A 71 11.61 10.19 -24.79
N LYS A 72 10.28 10.21 -24.89
CA LYS A 72 9.43 9.04 -24.63
C LYS A 72 9.79 7.88 -25.58
N ASN A 73 9.60 6.65 -25.09
CA ASN A 73 9.88 5.40 -25.81
C ASN A 73 11.35 5.18 -26.19
N THR A 74 12.28 5.92 -25.59
CA THR A 74 13.70 5.57 -25.71
C THR A 74 13.92 4.25 -24.98
N PRO A 75 14.51 3.22 -25.65
CA PRO A 75 14.76 1.93 -25.02
C PRO A 75 15.59 2.07 -23.76
N ASP A 76 15.20 1.35 -22.70
CA ASP A 76 15.90 1.31 -21.41
C ASP A 76 16.11 2.70 -20.76
N ARG A 77 15.22 3.66 -21.05
CA ARG A 77 15.21 5.00 -20.44
C ARG A 77 13.88 5.35 -19.79
N VAL A 78 13.94 6.26 -18.82
CA VAL A 78 12.79 6.85 -18.12
C VAL A 78 12.66 8.31 -18.48
N TYR A 79 11.43 8.82 -18.68
CA TYR A 79 11.21 10.24 -18.98
C TYR A 79 10.65 11.03 -17.80
N CYS A 80 10.36 10.36 -16.69
CA CYS A 80 9.98 10.98 -15.43
C CYS A 80 11.16 10.91 -14.45
N LYS A 81 11.39 11.99 -13.71
CA LYS A 81 12.44 12.11 -12.69
C LYS A 81 11.92 12.70 -11.37
N ARG A 82 10.59 12.70 -11.19
CA ARG A 82 9.90 13.28 -10.03
C ARG A 82 8.92 12.28 -9.43
N GLY A 83 8.72 12.39 -8.13
CA GLY A 83 7.77 11.56 -7.38
C GLY A 83 7.66 11.96 -5.92
N GLY A 84 6.83 11.24 -5.17
CA GLY A 84 6.72 11.40 -3.72
C GLY A 84 7.65 10.43 -2.99
N PHE A 85 8.50 10.91 -2.11
CA PHE A 85 9.50 10.10 -1.40
C PHE A 85 9.31 10.22 0.11
N LEU A 86 9.44 9.10 0.82
CA LEU A 86 9.34 9.12 2.27
C LEU A 86 10.45 10.00 2.87
N PRO A 87 10.17 10.74 3.96
CA PRO A 87 11.21 11.39 4.74
C PRO A 87 12.10 10.33 5.40
N GLU A 88 13.27 10.75 5.87
CA GLU A 88 14.12 9.91 6.71
C GLU A 88 13.39 9.56 8.01
N VAL A 89 13.42 8.28 8.38
CA VAL A 89 12.77 7.78 9.59
C VAL A 89 13.81 7.09 10.45
N GLU A 90 14.02 7.61 11.66
CA GLU A 90 14.84 6.91 12.65
C GLU A 90 14.19 5.56 13.00
N PHE A 91 14.98 4.49 12.85
CA PHE A 91 14.53 3.14 13.13
C PHE A 91 15.47 2.47 14.14
N ASN A 92 14.93 2.13 15.31
CA ASN A 92 15.65 1.36 16.31
C ASN A 92 15.22 -0.12 16.25
N PRO A 93 16.05 -1.04 15.70
CA PRO A 93 15.69 -2.45 15.59
C PRO A 93 15.44 -3.12 16.94
N MET A 94 16.14 -2.67 17.99
CA MET A 94 16.04 -3.25 19.33
C MET A 94 14.67 -3.03 19.97
N GLU A 95 14.00 -1.93 19.60
CA GLU A 95 12.64 -1.63 20.05
C GLU A 95 11.63 -2.70 19.61
N PHE A 96 11.88 -3.31 18.46
CA PHE A 96 11.05 -4.37 17.88
C PHE A 96 11.65 -5.76 18.10
N GLY A 97 12.68 -5.90 18.94
CA GLY A 97 13.39 -7.17 19.17
C GLY A 97 14.00 -7.75 17.88
N LEU A 98 14.42 -6.89 16.96
CA LEU A 98 15.13 -7.27 15.75
C LEU A 98 16.65 -7.14 16.00
N PRO A 99 17.46 -8.14 15.63
CA PRO A 99 18.90 -8.03 15.74
C PRO A 99 19.46 -7.05 14.67
N PRO A 100 20.49 -6.23 14.97
CA PRO A 100 20.93 -5.17 14.04
C PRO A 100 21.41 -5.67 12.67
N ASN A 101 21.96 -6.88 12.60
CA ASN A 101 22.49 -7.46 11.36
C ASN A 101 21.43 -7.79 10.31
N ILE A 102 20.14 -7.84 10.66
CA ILE A 102 19.09 -8.13 9.68
C ILE A 102 18.61 -6.89 8.91
N LEU A 103 19.02 -5.69 9.32
CA LEU A 103 18.56 -4.43 8.72
C LEU A 103 18.90 -4.34 7.24
N GLU A 104 20.15 -4.66 6.88
CA GLU A 104 20.62 -4.56 5.48
C GLU A 104 19.93 -5.55 4.54
N VAL A 105 19.39 -6.64 5.08
CA VAL A 105 18.74 -7.71 4.32
C VAL A 105 17.21 -7.69 4.43
N THR A 106 16.63 -6.68 5.09
CA THR A 106 15.19 -6.54 5.29
C THR A 106 14.66 -5.34 4.52
N ASP A 107 13.57 -5.53 3.76
CA ASP A 107 12.99 -4.43 3.00
C ASP A 107 12.51 -3.28 3.92
N SER A 108 12.77 -2.05 3.47
CA SER A 108 12.25 -0.81 4.05
C SER A 108 10.75 -0.89 4.37
N SER A 109 9.95 -1.53 3.52
CA SER A 109 8.52 -1.69 3.70
C SER A 109 8.20 -2.48 4.96
N GLN A 110 9.01 -3.49 5.31
CA GLN A 110 8.81 -4.29 6.53
C GLN A 110 9.20 -3.50 7.78
N LEU A 111 10.32 -2.77 7.73
CA LEU A 111 10.85 -2.01 8.87
C LEU A 111 9.94 -0.81 9.21
N LEU A 112 9.65 0.03 8.22
CA LEU A 112 8.83 1.22 8.42
C LEU A 112 7.37 0.88 8.76
N SER A 113 6.86 -0.26 8.27
CA SER A 113 5.52 -0.72 8.67
C SER A 113 5.44 -1.12 10.15
N LEU A 114 6.51 -1.56 10.80
CA LEU A 114 6.51 -1.79 12.26
C LEU A 114 6.33 -0.48 13.03
N VAL A 115 6.94 0.59 12.54
CA VAL A 115 6.82 1.92 13.15
C VAL A 115 5.37 2.41 13.04
N VAL A 116 4.78 2.35 11.85
CA VAL A 116 3.39 2.75 11.63
C VAL A 116 2.41 1.85 12.39
N ALA A 117 2.68 0.55 12.48
CA ALA A 117 1.87 -0.37 13.26
C ALA A 117 1.91 -0.07 14.77
N LYS A 118 3.08 0.29 15.30
CA LYS A 118 3.18 0.75 16.69
C LYS A 118 2.33 1.99 16.93
N GLU A 119 2.41 2.96 16.02
CA GLU A 119 1.72 4.24 16.12
C GLU A 119 0.20 4.08 16.02
N VAL A 120 -0.31 3.24 15.10
CA VAL A 120 -1.76 3.02 14.97
C VAL A 120 -2.33 2.29 16.20
N LEU A 121 -1.58 1.36 16.79
CA LEU A 121 -1.96 0.68 18.02
C LEU A 121 -1.96 1.63 19.23
N ALA A 122 -0.97 2.54 19.29
CA ALA A 122 -0.89 3.56 20.32
C ALA A 122 -2.03 4.59 20.19
N ASP A 123 -2.34 5.05 18.97
CA ASP A 123 -3.44 5.98 18.71
C ASP A 123 -4.81 5.35 19.01
N ALA A 124 -4.97 4.06 18.72
CA ALA A 124 -6.14 3.27 19.10
C ALA A 124 -6.24 3.00 20.62
N LYS A 125 -5.23 3.38 21.41
CA LYS A 125 -5.15 3.14 22.86
C LYS A 125 -5.42 1.69 23.24
N LEU A 126 -4.76 0.76 22.55
CA LEU A 126 -4.94 -0.67 22.78
C LEU A 126 -4.80 -1.00 24.28
N ALA A 127 -5.86 -1.54 24.86
CA ALA A 127 -5.88 -1.90 26.27
C ALA A 127 -4.97 -3.10 26.56
N ASP A 128 -4.35 -3.12 27.75
CA ASP A 128 -3.41 -4.19 28.14
C ASP A 128 -4.09 -5.56 28.30
N ASP A 129 -5.39 -5.59 28.58
CA ASP A 129 -6.20 -6.80 28.82
C ASP A 129 -6.98 -7.28 27.59
N VAL A 130 -6.75 -6.69 26.42
CA VAL A 130 -7.39 -7.10 25.17
C VAL A 130 -6.96 -8.52 24.77
N ASP A 131 -7.91 -9.29 24.21
CA ASP A 131 -7.60 -10.58 23.60
C ASP A 131 -6.87 -10.38 22.25
N ARG A 132 -5.55 -10.47 22.28
CA ARG A 132 -4.71 -10.29 21.09
C ARG A 132 -4.88 -11.40 20.05
N ASP A 133 -5.40 -12.57 20.41
CA ASP A 133 -5.74 -13.63 19.45
C ASP A 133 -6.90 -13.22 18.53
N ARG A 134 -7.65 -12.18 18.92
CA ARG A 134 -8.77 -11.62 18.17
C ARG A 134 -8.43 -10.30 17.47
N ILE A 135 -7.15 -9.96 17.38
CA ILE A 135 -6.65 -8.81 16.60
C ILE A 135 -5.97 -9.33 15.34
N GLY A 136 -6.52 -8.98 14.18
CA GLY A 136 -5.93 -9.33 12.89
C GLY A 136 -5.29 -8.15 12.16
N ILE A 137 -4.57 -8.45 11.10
CA ILE A 137 -3.94 -7.48 10.21
C ILE A 137 -4.10 -7.87 8.74
N THR A 138 -4.53 -6.92 7.91
CA THR A 138 -4.56 -7.10 6.45
C THR A 138 -4.02 -5.87 5.78
N LEU A 139 -2.98 -6.00 4.97
CA LEU A 139 -2.35 -4.85 4.30
C LEU A 139 -2.40 -5.00 2.79
N GLY A 140 -2.75 -3.90 2.12
CA GLY A 140 -2.52 -3.75 0.69
C GLY A 140 -1.03 -3.51 0.47
N VAL A 141 -0.35 -4.40 -0.22
CA VAL A 141 1.09 -4.27 -0.47
C VAL A 141 1.31 -4.24 -1.96
N GLY A 142 1.88 -3.15 -2.47
CA GLY A 142 2.30 -3.06 -3.86
C GLY A 142 3.42 -4.06 -4.16
N GLY A 143 3.37 -4.69 -5.34
CA GLY A 143 4.46 -5.55 -5.80
C GLY A 143 5.79 -4.81 -5.93
N GLY A 144 6.90 -5.53 -5.78
CA GLY A 144 8.25 -4.99 -5.95
C GLY A 144 8.92 -4.61 -4.63
N GLN A 145 9.24 -5.59 -3.79
CA GLN A 145 10.12 -5.35 -2.65
C GLN A 145 11.49 -4.94 -3.20
N LYS A 146 11.90 -3.68 -2.94
CA LYS A 146 13.15 -3.08 -3.42
C LYS A 146 14.34 -4.00 -3.17
N ILE A 147 14.39 -4.63 -1.99
CA ILE A 147 15.48 -5.54 -1.61
C ILE A 147 15.59 -6.75 -2.56
N SER A 148 14.47 -7.25 -3.11
CA SER A 148 14.47 -8.35 -4.07
C SER A 148 15.23 -8.01 -5.35
N GLN A 149 15.23 -6.74 -5.76
CA GLN A 149 15.99 -6.29 -6.93
C GLN A 149 17.49 -6.40 -6.69
N SER A 150 17.96 -5.95 -5.53
CA SER A 150 19.37 -6.07 -5.13
C SER A 150 19.81 -7.53 -5.06
N MET A 151 18.99 -8.38 -4.44
CA MET A 151 19.26 -9.81 -4.30
C MET A 151 19.29 -10.54 -5.65
N ASN A 152 18.36 -10.24 -6.55
CA ASN A 152 18.34 -10.80 -7.91
C ASN A 152 19.51 -10.29 -8.76
N GLY A 153 19.92 -9.03 -8.59
CA GLY A 153 21.09 -8.44 -9.24
C GLY A 153 22.37 -9.20 -8.89
N ARG A 154 22.56 -9.51 -7.60
CA ARG A 154 23.71 -10.31 -7.12
C ARG A 154 23.81 -11.70 -7.76
N LEU A 155 22.68 -12.30 -8.14
CA LEU A 155 22.61 -13.62 -8.78
C LEU A 155 22.95 -13.60 -10.28
N GLN A 156 23.09 -12.44 -10.91
CA GLN A 156 23.40 -12.33 -12.36
C GLN A 156 24.87 -12.62 -12.72
N HIS A 157 25.70 -13.00 -11.74
CA HIS A 157 27.12 -13.29 -11.96
C HIS A 157 27.41 -14.34 -13.06
N PRO A 158 26.57 -15.36 -13.38
CA PRO A 158 26.84 -16.27 -14.48
C PRO A 158 26.76 -15.60 -15.85
N ILE A 159 25.85 -14.63 -16.02
CA ILE A 159 25.71 -13.85 -17.26
C ILE A 159 26.95 -12.98 -17.44
N LEU A 160 27.35 -12.26 -16.38
CA LEU A 160 28.56 -11.42 -16.39
C LEU A 160 29.82 -12.23 -16.69
N ARG A 161 29.97 -13.41 -16.07
CA ARG A 161 31.07 -14.33 -16.34
C ARG A 161 31.15 -14.72 -17.81
N LYS A 162 30.01 -15.02 -18.44
CA LYS A 162 29.94 -15.34 -19.87
C LYS A 162 30.38 -14.16 -20.72
N VAL A 163 29.93 -12.94 -20.40
CA VAL A 163 30.31 -11.72 -21.10
C VAL A 163 31.81 -11.44 -20.96
N PHE A 164 32.37 -11.54 -19.75
CA PHE A 164 33.80 -11.32 -19.52
C PHE A 164 34.67 -12.29 -20.30
N LYS A 165 34.33 -13.59 -20.27
CA LYS A 165 35.01 -14.61 -21.06
C LYS A 165 34.94 -14.34 -22.57
N GLN A 166 33.77 -13.97 -23.08
CA GLN A 166 33.58 -13.63 -24.50
C GLN A 166 34.31 -12.34 -24.90
N SER A 167 34.57 -11.46 -23.93
CA SER A 167 35.31 -10.20 -24.10
C SER A 167 36.82 -10.38 -23.98
N GLY A 168 37.32 -11.60 -23.75
CA GLY A 168 38.75 -11.90 -23.64
C GLY A 168 39.38 -11.53 -22.29
N ILE A 169 38.56 -11.26 -21.26
CA ILE A 169 39.04 -11.06 -19.89
C ILE A 169 39.46 -12.43 -19.34
N ASN A 170 40.65 -12.51 -18.74
CA ASN A 170 41.15 -13.76 -18.16
C ASN A 170 40.34 -14.16 -16.90
N ASP A 171 40.52 -15.39 -16.43
CA ASP A 171 39.72 -15.93 -15.33
C ASP A 171 39.97 -15.19 -14.00
N GLU A 172 41.21 -14.76 -13.72
CA GLU A 172 41.57 -14.04 -12.49
C GLU A 172 40.90 -12.66 -12.41
N ASP A 173 41.02 -11.87 -13.48
CA ASP A 173 40.37 -10.57 -13.61
C ASP A 173 38.85 -10.72 -13.62
N SER A 174 38.32 -11.79 -14.23
CA SER A 174 36.88 -12.06 -14.23
C SER A 174 36.35 -12.29 -12.82
N GLU A 175 37.01 -13.11 -11.99
CA GLU A 175 36.60 -13.31 -10.60
C GLU A 175 36.68 -12.02 -9.78
N MET A 176 37.75 -11.25 -9.98
CA MET A 176 37.92 -9.95 -9.30
C MET A 176 36.81 -8.96 -9.65
N LEU A 177 36.45 -8.85 -10.93
CA LEU A 177 35.35 -8.00 -11.40
C LEU A 177 33.99 -8.51 -10.90
N LEU A 178 33.76 -9.82 -10.95
CA LEU A 178 32.52 -10.42 -10.45
C LEU A 178 32.33 -10.14 -8.96
N LYS A 179 33.39 -10.28 -8.16
CA LYS A 179 33.33 -9.95 -6.73
C LYS A 179 32.99 -8.48 -6.53
N LYS A 180 33.64 -7.56 -7.26
CA LYS A 180 33.35 -6.11 -7.16
C LYS A 180 31.90 -5.79 -7.49
N VAL A 181 31.33 -6.43 -8.51
CA VAL A 181 29.90 -6.27 -8.85
C VAL A 181 29.02 -6.85 -7.76
N GLN A 182 29.32 -8.04 -7.25
CA GLN A 182 28.55 -8.65 -6.16
C GLN A 182 28.57 -7.80 -4.89
N ASP A 183 29.71 -7.19 -4.54
CA ASP A 183 29.87 -6.31 -3.39
C ASP A 183 29.02 -5.02 -3.48
N GLN A 184 28.47 -4.68 -4.65
CA GLN A 184 27.49 -3.58 -4.81
C GLN A 184 26.07 -3.96 -4.39
N TYR A 185 25.81 -5.25 -4.12
CA TYR A 185 24.51 -5.77 -3.75
C TYR A 185 24.54 -6.40 -2.36
N VAL A 186 23.37 -6.42 -1.72
CA VAL A 186 23.18 -7.03 -0.41
C VAL A 186 23.55 -8.52 -0.46
N SER A 187 24.28 -8.98 0.55
CA SER A 187 24.69 -10.38 0.63
C SER A 187 23.50 -11.31 0.92
N TRP A 188 23.60 -12.54 0.42
CA TRP A 188 22.65 -13.59 0.76
C TRP A 188 22.99 -14.16 2.14
N GLU A 189 22.03 -14.05 3.05
CA GLU A 189 22.07 -14.52 4.42
C GLU A 189 20.75 -15.23 4.75
N GLU A 190 20.67 -15.85 5.92
CA GLU A 190 19.46 -16.56 6.36
C GLU A 190 18.21 -15.67 6.35
N ASN A 191 18.36 -14.39 6.73
CA ASN A 191 17.25 -13.45 6.81
C ASN A 191 16.94 -12.72 5.49
N SER A 192 17.77 -12.85 4.46
CA SER A 192 17.55 -12.15 3.19
C SER A 192 16.27 -12.60 2.49
N PHE A 193 16.00 -13.91 2.48
CA PHE A 193 14.77 -14.40 1.84
C PHE A 193 13.52 -13.88 2.57
N PRO A 194 13.31 -14.09 3.89
CA PRO A 194 12.19 -13.49 4.61
C PRO A 194 12.12 -11.97 4.52
N GLY A 195 13.28 -11.28 4.52
CA GLY A 195 13.38 -9.83 4.39
C GLY A 195 12.89 -9.30 3.05
N SER A 196 12.81 -10.16 2.02
CA SER A 196 12.36 -9.81 0.67
C SER A 196 10.89 -10.12 0.36
N LEU A 197 10.18 -10.79 1.27
CA LEU A 197 8.82 -11.25 1.01
C LEU A 197 7.77 -10.20 1.44
N GLY A 198 6.83 -9.87 0.54
CA GLY A 198 5.75 -8.93 0.84
C GLY A 198 4.81 -9.39 1.98
N ASN A 199 4.49 -10.69 2.06
CA ASN A 199 3.63 -11.22 3.13
C ASN A 199 4.25 -11.09 4.53
N VAL A 200 5.58 -11.05 4.62
CA VAL A 200 6.31 -10.87 5.88
C VAL A 200 6.11 -9.45 6.45
N ILE A 201 5.64 -8.47 5.67
CA ILE A 201 5.26 -7.15 6.21
C ILE A 201 4.18 -7.30 7.29
N ALA A 202 3.04 -7.91 6.94
CA ALA A 202 1.95 -8.17 7.89
C ALA A 202 2.36 -9.20 8.95
N GLY A 203 3.07 -10.26 8.55
CA GLY A 203 3.50 -11.32 9.46
C GLY A 203 4.49 -10.85 10.53
N ARG A 204 5.41 -9.93 10.19
CA ARG A 204 6.36 -9.36 11.14
C ARG A 204 5.65 -8.45 12.13
N ILE A 205 4.68 -7.64 11.70
CA ILE A 205 3.84 -6.85 12.62
C ILE A 205 3.10 -7.78 13.58
N ALA A 206 2.37 -8.77 13.07
CA ALA A 206 1.63 -9.72 13.90
C ALA A 206 2.55 -10.40 14.92
N ASN A 207 3.72 -10.86 14.49
CA ASN A 207 4.68 -11.51 15.37
C ASN A 207 5.32 -10.57 16.41
N ARG A 208 5.57 -9.30 16.08
CA ARG A 208 6.24 -8.34 16.98
C ARG A 208 5.29 -7.73 18.00
N PHE A 209 4.01 -7.59 17.66
CA PHE A 209 2.97 -7.08 18.56
C PHE A 209 2.08 -8.17 19.15
N ASP A 210 2.43 -9.44 18.94
CA ASP A 210 1.75 -10.61 19.50
C ASP A 210 0.26 -10.68 19.11
N LEU A 211 -0.04 -10.46 17.83
CA LEU A 211 -1.40 -10.47 17.27
C LEU A 211 -1.70 -11.85 16.69
N GLY A 212 -2.62 -12.59 17.31
CA GLY A 212 -2.95 -13.97 16.94
C GLY A 212 -4.09 -14.12 15.92
N GLY A 213 -4.72 -13.01 15.51
CA GLY A 213 -5.77 -13.01 14.50
C GLY A 213 -5.25 -13.23 13.08
N MET A 214 -6.16 -13.11 12.09
CA MET A 214 -5.81 -13.26 10.68
C MET A 214 -4.72 -12.27 10.28
N ASN A 215 -3.59 -12.74 9.75
CA ASN A 215 -2.58 -11.89 9.11
C ASN A 215 -2.42 -12.25 7.63
N CYS A 216 -2.52 -11.27 6.74
CA CYS A 216 -2.19 -11.47 5.34
C CYS A 216 -1.89 -10.15 4.62
N VAL A 217 -1.40 -10.27 3.39
CA VAL A 217 -1.28 -9.15 2.45
C VAL A 217 -2.12 -9.45 1.21
N VAL A 218 -2.60 -8.39 0.57
CA VAL A 218 -3.35 -8.47 -0.69
C VAL A 218 -2.72 -7.53 -1.70
N ASP A 219 -2.64 -7.98 -2.95
CA ASP A 219 -2.23 -7.17 -4.08
C ASP A 219 -3.41 -7.02 -5.04
N ALA A 220 -3.88 -5.79 -5.17
CA ALA A 220 -4.85 -5.37 -6.17
C ALA A 220 -4.37 -4.08 -6.86
N ALA A 221 -3.05 -3.95 -7.05
CA ALA A 221 -2.38 -2.74 -7.53
C ALA A 221 -2.87 -1.50 -6.74
N CYS A 222 -3.27 -0.43 -7.44
CA CYS A 222 -3.74 0.83 -6.84
C CYS A 222 -4.93 0.64 -5.87
N ALA A 223 -5.71 -0.43 -6.00
CA ALA A 223 -6.83 -0.73 -5.11
C ALA A 223 -6.45 -1.58 -3.88
N GLY A 224 -5.16 -1.91 -3.71
CA GLY A 224 -4.68 -2.84 -2.67
C GLY A 224 -5.12 -2.47 -1.26
N SER A 225 -5.03 -1.19 -0.88
CA SER A 225 -5.44 -0.73 0.46
C SER A 225 -6.94 -0.90 0.70
N LEU A 226 -7.79 -0.55 -0.28
CA LEU A 226 -9.24 -0.74 -0.19
C LEU A 226 -9.63 -2.23 -0.23
N ALA A 227 -8.88 -3.06 -0.96
CA ALA A 227 -9.06 -4.51 -0.95
C ALA A 227 -8.74 -5.10 0.43
N ALA A 228 -7.66 -4.62 1.08
CA ALA A 228 -7.31 -5.01 2.43
C ALA A 228 -8.40 -4.59 3.43
N ILE A 229 -8.86 -3.33 3.34
CA ILE A 229 -9.97 -2.83 4.17
C ILE A 229 -11.20 -3.72 3.98
N ARG A 230 -11.55 -4.11 2.75
CA ARG A 230 -12.67 -5.03 2.49
C ARG A 230 -12.52 -6.37 3.21
N MET A 231 -11.31 -6.93 3.24
CA MET A 231 -11.03 -8.19 3.95
C MET A 231 -11.14 -8.00 5.47
N ALA A 232 -10.57 -6.92 6.01
CA ALA A 232 -10.67 -6.59 7.43
C ALA A 232 -12.12 -6.41 7.92
N LEU A 233 -12.93 -5.71 7.13
CA LEU A 233 -14.35 -5.51 7.41
C LEU A 233 -15.10 -6.85 7.50
N THR A 234 -14.72 -7.82 6.66
CA THR A 234 -15.30 -9.17 6.67
C THR A 234 -14.99 -9.91 7.98
N GLU A 235 -13.75 -9.87 8.46
CA GLU A 235 -13.37 -10.50 9.74
C GLU A 235 -14.16 -9.95 10.94
N LEU A 236 -14.40 -8.63 10.96
CA LEU A 236 -15.17 -7.97 12.00
C LEU A 236 -16.67 -8.32 11.91
N VAL A 237 -17.26 -8.24 10.72
CA VAL A 237 -18.70 -8.49 10.52
C VAL A 237 -19.06 -9.96 10.81
N GLU A 238 -18.16 -10.88 10.52
CA GLU A 238 -18.32 -12.31 10.81
C GLU A 238 -17.96 -12.68 12.26
N GLY A 239 -17.41 -11.74 13.04
CA GLY A 239 -17.07 -11.98 14.45
C GLY A 239 -15.85 -12.86 14.65
N ARG A 240 -14.97 -12.99 13.64
CA ARG A 240 -13.69 -13.71 13.75
C ARG A 240 -12.61 -12.89 14.43
N SER A 241 -12.69 -11.57 14.31
CA SER A 241 -11.81 -10.62 15.01
C SER A 241 -12.64 -9.54 15.69
N ASP A 242 -12.07 -8.90 16.70
CA ASP A 242 -12.70 -7.77 17.41
C ASP A 242 -12.05 -6.44 17.05
N MET A 243 -10.81 -6.49 16.57
CA MET A 243 -10.11 -5.37 15.97
C MET A 243 -9.33 -5.86 14.75
N MET A 244 -9.24 -5.02 13.73
CA MET A 244 -8.34 -5.25 12.59
C MET A 244 -7.46 -4.03 12.35
N ILE A 245 -6.18 -4.27 12.11
CA ILE A 245 -5.28 -3.29 11.50
C ILE A 245 -5.37 -3.47 9.97
N THR A 246 -5.58 -2.38 9.24
CA THR A 246 -5.61 -2.45 7.78
C THR A 246 -5.11 -1.17 7.13
N GLY A 247 -4.75 -1.22 5.86
CA GLY A 247 -4.14 -0.09 5.18
C GLY A 247 -3.36 -0.45 3.92
N GLY A 248 -2.42 0.41 3.55
CA GLY A 248 -1.59 0.27 2.35
C GLY A 248 -0.12 0.53 2.63
N VAL A 249 0.75 -0.22 1.95
CA VAL A 249 2.22 -0.12 2.03
C VAL A 249 2.79 -0.11 0.62
N CYS A 250 3.47 0.98 0.26
CA CYS A 250 4.25 1.10 -0.95
C CYS A 250 5.51 1.91 -0.63
N THR A 251 6.68 1.30 -0.74
CA THR A 251 7.96 1.99 -0.55
C THR A 251 8.85 1.84 -1.77
N ASP A 252 8.29 1.55 -2.95
CA ASP A 252 9.05 1.29 -4.17
C ASP A 252 9.00 2.44 -5.20
N ASN A 253 9.97 3.36 -5.10
CA ASN A 253 10.33 4.31 -6.16
C ASN A 253 11.64 3.94 -6.89
N SER A 254 11.91 2.65 -7.12
CA SER A 254 13.11 2.18 -7.83
C SER A 254 13.13 2.54 -9.33
N PRO A 255 14.30 2.47 -10.00
CA PRO A 255 14.39 2.59 -11.46
C PRO A 255 13.50 1.59 -12.20
N TYR A 256 13.30 0.38 -11.64
CA TYR A 256 12.40 -0.63 -12.21
C TYR A 256 10.95 -0.15 -12.30
N MET A 257 10.44 0.48 -11.24
CA MET A 257 9.09 1.05 -11.23
C MET A 257 8.99 2.23 -12.21
N TYR A 258 9.98 3.12 -12.22
CA TYR A 258 10.00 4.25 -13.16
C TYR A 258 10.07 3.78 -14.62
N MET A 259 10.84 2.73 -14.90
CA MET A 259 10.91 2.10 -16.23
C MET A 259 9.55 1.52 -16.62
N SER A 260 8.92 0.78 -15.72
CA SER A 260 7.63 0.13 -15.98
C SER A 260 6.56 1.13 -16.40
N PHE A 261 6.46 2.28 -15.72
CA PHE A 261 5.50 3.34 -16.06
C PHE A 261 5.94 4.24 -17.22
N SER A 262 7.24 4.35 -17.49
CA SER A 262 7.74 5.03 -18.69
C SER A 262 7.44 4.23 -19.97
N GLN A 263 7.56 2.90 -19.92
CA GLN A 263 7.32 2.03 -21.08
C GLN A 263 5.83 1.72 -21.29
N THR A 264 4.98 1.92 -20.27
CA THR A 264 3.50 1.87 -20.38
C THR A 264 2.85 3.25 -20.57
N PRO A 265 3.59 4.17 -21.21
CA PRO A 265 3.56 5.65 -21.04
C PRO A 265 2.47 6.20 -20.09
N ALA A 266 2.58 5.90 -18.80
CA ALA A 266 1.63 6.33 -17.77
C ALA A 266 2.02 7.65 -17.08
N PHE A 267 3.32 7.99 -17.08
CA PHE A 267 3.80 9.21 -16.43
C PHE A 267 3.43 10.48 -17.21
N THR A 268 3.23 11.56 -16.46
CA THR A 268 3.23 12.90 -17.02
C THR A 268 4.66 13.31 -17.40
N ASP A 269 4.79 14.16 -18.42
CA ASP A 269 6.03 14.88 -18.76
C ASP A 269 6.05 16.31 -18.19
N GLN A 270 5.03 16.69 -17.42
CA GLN A 270 4.91 17.98 -16.77
C GLN A 270 5.56 17.94 -15.39
N GLU A 271 5.79 19.12 -14.81
CA GLU A 271 6.33 19.25 -13.46
C GLU A 271 5.35 18.77 -12.37
N GLN A 272 4.04 18.90 -12.60
CA GLN A 272 3.02 18.60 -11.60
C GLN A 272 1.96 17.66 -12.17
N ILE A 273 1.41 16.80 -11.33
CA ILE A 273 0.17 16.09 -11.65
C ILE A 273 -1.01 17.06 -11.60
N LYS A 274 -1.95 16.91 -12.52
CA LYS A 274 -3.12 17.79 -12.63
C LYS A 274 -4.41 16.98 -12.74
N PRO A 275 -4.88 16.32 -11.67
CA PRO A 275 -6.14 15.58 -11.71
C PRO A 275 -7.29 16.48 -12.17
N PHE A 276 -8.08 16.01 -13.13
CA PHE A 276 -9.25 16.69 -13.71
C PHE A 276 -8.99 17.97 -14.51
N ASP A 277 -7.74 18.40 -14.67
CA ASP A 277 -7.38 19.52 -15.53
C ASP A 277 -7.50 19.15 -17.02
N ALA A 278 -7.83 20.12 -17.87
CA ALA A 278 -7.93 19.92 -19.32
C ALA A 278 -6.59 19.50 -19.94
N ASP A 279 -5.47 19.93 -19.34
CA ASP A 279 -4.11 19.62 -19.77
C ASP A 279 -3.52 18.42 -19.01
N SER A 280 -4.33 17.64 -18.29
CA SER A 280 -3.88 16.42 -17.60
C SER A 280 -3.43 15.36 -18.60
N ASN A 281 -2.21 14.81 -18.43
CA ASN A 281 -1.63 13.90 -19.40
C ASN A 281 -0.88 12.70 -18.81
N GLY A 282 -1.03 12.43 -17.50
CA GLY A 282 -0.40 11.30 -16.84
C GLY A 282 -0.35 11.44 -15.33
N MET A 283 0.34 10.51 -14.68
CA MET A 283 0.53 10.45 -13.23
C MET A 283 2.00 10.60 -12.83
N MET A 284 2.26 10.61 -11.52
CA MET A 284 3.56 10.35 -10.91
C MET A 284 3.36 9.31 -9.80
N ILE A 285 4.41 8.59 -9.43
CA ILE A 285 4.34 7.64 -8.30
C ILE A 285 4.85 8.29 -7.02
N GLY A 286 4.42 7.72 -5.90
CA GLY A 286 4.90 8.10 -4.58
C GLY A 286 4.96 6.91 -3.64
N GLU A 287 5.77 7.07 -2.61
CA GLU A 287 5.87 6.14 -1.49
C GLU A 287 4.92 6.56 -0.36
N GLY A 288 4.45 5.58 0.39
CA GLY A 288 3.50 5.79 1.46
C GLY A 288 3.21 4.52 2.25
N ILE A 289 3.05 4.70 3.55
CA ILE A 289 2.54 3.69 4.47
C ILE A 289 1.41 4.36 5.26
N GLY A 290 0.20 3.83 5.15
CA GLY A 290 -0.94 4.31 5.92
C GLY A 290 -1.67 3.12 6.53
N MET A 291 -1.96 3.20 7.83
CA MET A 291 -2.69 2.16 8.56
C MET A 291 -3.80 2.77 9.41
N ILE A 292 -4.89 2.02 9.53
CA ILE A 292 -6.01 2.31 10.40
C ILE A 292 -6.29 1.09 11.27
N ALA A 293 -6.66 1.32 12.53
CA ALA A 293 -7.27 0.32 13.40
C ALA A 293 -8.79 0.49 13.33
N ILE A 294 -9.49 -0.61 13.10
CA ILE A 294 -10.95 -0.62 12.96
C ILE A 294 -11.60 -1.66 13.87
N LYS A 295 -12.78 -1.31 14.38
CA LYS A 295 -13.63 -2.16 15.24
C LYS A 295 -15.09 -2.07 14.80
N ARG A 296 -15.93 -3.02 15.20
CA ARG A 296 -17.38 -2.80 15.10
C ARG A 296 -17.75 -1.56 15.91
N LEU A 297 -18.63 -0.71 15.37
CA LEU A 297 -19.00 0.54 16.04
C LEU A 297 -19.53 0.30 17.46
N GLU A 298 -20.35 -0.75 17.62
CA GLU A 298 -20.89 -1.15 18.93
C GLU A 298 -19.79 -1.50 19.95
N ASP A 299 -18.70 -2.14 19.51
CA ASP A 299 -17.56 -2.48 20.36
C ASP A 299 -16.75 -1.23 20.68
N ALA A 300 -16.55 -0.34 19.70
CA ALA A 300 -15.86 0.92 19.89
C ALA A 300 -16.59 1.82 20.91
N GLU A 301 -17.91 1.90 20.83
CA GLU A 301 -18.74 2.63 21.79
C GLU A 301 -18.72 1.99 23.18
N ARG A 302 -18.83 0.65 23.25
CA ARG A 302 -18.74 -0.10 24.51
C ARG A 302 -17.42 0.16 25.22
N ASP A 303 -16.32 0.15 24.47
CA ASP A 303 -14.96 0.23 25.02
C ASP A 303 -14.50 1.68 25.22
N GLY A 304 -15.32 2.66 24.82
CA GLY A 304 -15.03 4.09 24.99
C GLY A 304 -13.93 4.61 24.07
N ASP A 305 -13.75 3.97 22.92
CA ASP A 305 -12.73 4.33 21.95
C ASP A 305 -12.97 5.72 21.34
N ARG A 306 -11.89 6.38 20.93
CA ARG A 306 -12.01 7.54 20.05
C ARG A 306 -12.48 7.08 18.68
N ILE A 307 -13.61 7.60 18.20
CA ILE A 307 -14.14 7.29 16.87
C ILE A 307 -13.83 8.45 15.92
N TYR A 308 -12.94 8.22 14.93
CA TYR A 308 -12.59 9.23 13.92
C TYR A 308 -13.66 9.35 12.84
N SER A 309 -14.13 8.20 12.34
CA SER A 309 -15.18 8.12 11.34
C SER A 309 -15.79 6.72 11.33
N VAL A 310 -16.87 6.55 10.57
CA VAL A 310 -17.59 5.28 10.45
C VAL A 310 -17.64 4.86 8.98
N ILE A 311 -17.12 3.66 8.70
CA ILE A 311 -17.21 3.02 7.40
C ILE A 311 -18.61 2.42 7.28
N LYS A 312 -19.44 3.05 6.44
CA LYS A 312 -20.84 2.64 6.23
C LYS A 312 -21.02 1.64 5.10
N GLY A 313 -20.15 1.63 4.09
CA GLY A 313 -20.25 0.72 2.95
C GLY A 313 -18.95 0.65 2.16
N ILE A 314 -18.72 -0.49 1.49
CA ILE A 314 -17.57 -0.67 0.60
C ILE A 314 -17.97 -1.47 -0.63
N GLY A 315 -17.60 -0.97 -1.81
CA GLY A 315 -17.94 -1.57 -3.09
C GLY A 315 -16.70 -1.94 -3.87
N SER A 316 -16.68 -3.14 -4.46
CA SER A 316 -15.62 -3.58 -5.36
C SER A 316 -16.20 -4.15 -6.64
N SER A 317 -15.42 -4.10 -7.72
CA SER A 317 -15.72 -4.77 -8.99
C SER A 317 -14.44 -4.99 -9.78
N SER A 318 -14.51 -5.85 -10.80
CA SER A 318 -13.52 -5.95 -11.86
C SER A 318 -14.15 -5.47 -13.17
N ASP A 319 -13.36 -4.81 -14.00
CA ASP A 319 -13.75 -4.36 -15.35
C ASP A 319 -14.05 -5.55 -16.29
N GLY A 320 -13.53 -6.73 -15.94
CA GLY A 320 -13.71 -7.97 -16.69
C GLY A 320 -13.00 -7.91 -18.04
N LYS A 321 -13.58 -8.59 -19.05
CA LYS A 321 -13.04 -8.56 -20.42
C LYS A 321 -13.26 -7.18 -21.05
N PHE A 322 -12.17 -6.44 -21.25
CA PHE A 322 -12.18 -5.13 -21.91
C PHE A 322 -10.99 -4.95 -22.88
N LYS A 323 -10.76 -3.73 -23.39
CA LYS A 323 -9.80 -3.44 -24.48
C LYS A 323 -8.36 -3.89 -24.18
N SER A 324 -7.89 -3.69 -22.95
CA SER A 324 -6.59 -4.15 -22.46
C SER A 324 -6.67 -4.37 -20.95
N ILE A 325 -5.63 -5.00 -20.39
CA ILE A 325 -5.52 -5.25 -18.95
C ILE A 325 -5.44 -3.94 -18.12
N TYR A 326 -4.99 -2.83 -18.73
CA TYR A 326 -4.81 -1.54 -18.07
C TYR A 326 -5.87 -0.50 -18.44
N ALA A 327 -6.74 -0.78 -19.40
CA ALA A 327 -7.74 0.19 -19.86
C ALA A 327 -8.89 0.29 -18.85
N PRO A 328 -9.14 1.47 -18.24
CA PRO A 328 -10.22 1.62 -17.27
C PRO A 328 -11.58 1.52 -17.96
N ARG A 329 -12.57 1.01 -17.24
CA ARG A 329 -13.95 0.89 -17.73
C ARG A 329 -14.96 1.65 -16.85
N PRO A 330 -15.65 2.68 -17.39
CA PRO A 330 -16.66 3.44 -16.63
C PRO A 330 -17.76 2.58 -16.02
N GLU A 331 -18.25 1.56 -16.73
CA GLU A 331 -19.30 0.68 -16.17
C GLU A 331 -18.81 -0.15 -14.98
N GLY A 332 -17.52 -0.48 -14.94
CA GLY A 332 -16.88 -1.13 -13.79
C GLY A 332 -16.89 -0.21 -12.58
N GLN A 333 -16.44 1.03 -12.74
CA GLN A 333 -16.47 2.05 -11.68
C GLN A 333 -17.89 2.29 -11.15
N VAL A 334 -18.87 2.47 -12.04
CA VAL A 334 -20.29 2.63 -11.65
C VAL A 334 -20.81 1.40 -10.90
N LYS A 335 -20.37 0.19 -11.26
CA LYS A 335 -20.74 -1.05 -10.56
C LYS A 335 -20.17 -1.11 -9.15
N ALA A 336 -18.91 -0.71 -8.96
CA ALA A 336 -18.31 -0.60 -7.62
C ALA A 336 -19.07 0.42 -6.77
N LEU A 337 -19.34 1.62 -7.29
CA LEU A 337 -20.08 2.67 -6.57
C LEU A 337 -21.49 2.22 -6.17
N LYS A 338 -22.25 1.61 -7.10
CA LYS A 338 -23.60 1.08 -6.79
C LYS A 338 -23.57 0.06 -5.65
N ARG A 339 -22.56 -0.82 -5.63
CA ARG A 339 -22.37 -1.79 -4.54
C ARG A 339 -22.03 -1.10 -3.21
N ALA A 340 -21.17 -0.08 -3.24
CA ALA A 340 -20.85 0.70 -2.05
C ALA A 340 -22.09 1.38 -1.45
N TYR A 341 -22.92 2.02 -2.28
CA TYR A 341 -24.16 2.68 -1.81
C TYR A 341 -25.20 1.70 -1.29
N ASP A 342 -25.38 0.55 -1.95
CA ASP A 342 -26.29 -0.50 -1.46
C ASP A 342 -25.84 -1.10 -0.12
N ASP A 343 -24.53 -1.27 0.06
CA ASP A 343 -23.93 -1.69 1.34
C ASP A 343 -24.09 -0.61 2.42
N ALA A 344 -23.95 0.67 2.04
CA ALA A 344 -24.06 1.82 2.93
C ALA A 344 -25.48 2.19 3.35
N GLY A 345 -26.48 1.87 2.52
CA GLY A 345 -27.89 2.14 2.81
C GLY A 345 -28.28 3.62 2.73
N PHE A 346 -27.46 4.48 2.11
CA PHE A 346 -27.79 5.88 1.83
C PHE A 346 -27.71 6.20 0.33
N ALA A 347 -28.41 7.25 -0.08
CA ALA A 347 -28.51 7.63 -1.50
C ALA A 347 -27.34 8.53 -1.94
N PRO A 348 -26.88 8.46 -3.21
CA PRO A 348 -25.70 9.21 -3.68
C PRO A 348 -25.76 10.73 -3.46
N HIS A 349 -26.94 11.34 -3.52
CA HIS A 349 -27.11 12.78 -3.34
C HIS A 349 -26.85 13.27 -1.90
N THR A 350 -26.67 12.37 -0.94
CA THR A 350 -26.31 12.71 0.45
C THR A 350 -24.81 12.83 0.65
N VAL A 351 -23.99 12.51 -0.36
CA VAL A 351 -22.53 12.59 -0.30
C VAL A 351 -22.08 14.05 -0.42
N GLY A 352 -21.37 14.54 0.59
CA GLY A 352 -20.85 15.91 0.60
C GLY A 352 -19.50 16.09 -0.10
N LEU A 353 -18.68 15.03 -0.18
CA LEU A 353 -17.35 15.06 -0.77
C LEU A 353 -17.02 13.70 -1.40
N ILE A 354 -16.32 13.72 -2.54
CA ILE A 354 -15.72 12.55 -3.17
C ILE A 354 -14.23 12.82 -3.29
N GLU A 355 -13.41 11.99 -2.64
CA GLU A 355 -11.98 11.86 -2.90
C GLU A 355 -11.83 10.87 -4.07
N ALA A 356 -11.27 11.31 -5.20
CA ALA A 356 -11.42 10.67 -6.50
C ALA A 356 -10.13 10.11 -7.10
#